data_AF-A0AAN9CHX3-F1
#
_entry.id   AF-A0AAN9CHX3-F1
#
_cell.length_a   1.000
_cell.length_b   1.000
_cell.length_c   1.000
_cell.angle_alpha   90.00
_cell.angle_beta   90.00
_cell.angle_gamma   90.00
#
_symmetry.space_group_name_H-M   'P 1'
#
loop_
_entity.id
_entity.type
_entity.pdbx_description
1 polymer ?
#
loop_
_entity_poly.entity_id
_entity_poly.type
_entity_poly.pdbx_seq_one_letter_code
_entity_poly.pdbx_strand_id
1 'polypeptide(L)'
;MQLGKYFPELDVDFEWIRNPFGDIIEQCTKLSIQEGNSLVDIASDGGLKMSFKQQPLTDFWAQLLPEHPKLAESALKVLMPFPTTYNCEAGFSTLVGLKTKQRNRLNVEPSMRLKLFSLEPDIQKLMCDKQHHSSH
;
A
#
# COMPACT_ATOMS: atom_id res chain seq x y z
N MET A 1 -16.98 16.93 3.31
CA MET A 1 -15.95 16.43 2.38
C MET A 1 -16.48 15.13 1.79
N GLN A 2 -16.73 15.07 0.48
CA GLN A 2 -17.36 13.91 -0.16
C GLN A 2 -16.26 13.00 -0.72
N LEU A 3 -15.77 12.09 0.12
CA LEU A 3 -14.62 11.24 -0.19
C LEU A 3 -14.88 10.33 -1.41
N GLY A 4 -16.14 9.99 -1.68
CA GLY A 4 -16.56 9.17 -2.83
C GLY A 4 -16.32 9.77 -4.21
N LYS A 5 -15.88 11.04 -4.32
CA LYS A 5 -15.39 11.59 -5.60
C LYS A 5 -13.95 11.17 -5.92
N TYR A 6 -13.19 10.79 -4.90
CA TYR A 6 -11.77 10.47 -5.01
C TYR A 6 -11.50 8.96 -4.98
N PHE A 7 -12.43 8.18 -4.42
CA PHE A 7 -12.38 6.72 -4.43
C PHE A 7 -13.51 6.19 -5.30
N PRO A 8 -13.23 5.62 -6.48
CA PRO A 8 -14.25 4.91 -7.25
C PRO A 8 -14.82 3.77 -6.40
N GLU A 9 -16.12 3.50 -6.53
CA GLU A 9 -16.67 2.26 -5.99
C GLU A 9 -15.92 1.08 -6.58
N LEU A 10 -15.64 0.07 -5.76
CA LEU A 10 -14.95 -1.14 -6.23
C LEU A 10 -15.79 -1.76 -7.35
N ASP A 11 -15.16 -1.94 -8.51
CA ASP A 11 -15.74 -2.60 -9.69
C ASP A 11 -16.31 -3.99 -9.30
N VAL A 12 -17.27 -4.47 -10.09
CA VAL A 12 -17.89 -5.81 -9.96
C VAL A 12 -16.84 -6.92 -10.01
N ASP A 13 -15.67 -6.63 -10.59
CA ASP A 13 -14.49 -7.48 -10.60
C ASP A 13 -13.91 -7.79 -9.21
N PHE A 14 -14.28 -7.02 -8.19
CA PHE A 14 -13.78 -7.15 -6.82
C PHE A 14 -14.84 -7.66 -5.83
N GLU A 15 -15.95 -8.23 -6.30
CA GLU A 15 -16.99 -8.77 -5.43
C GLU A 15 -16.48 -9.88 -4.51
N TRP A 16 -15.48 -10.65 -4.94
CA TRP A 16 -14.82 -11.66 -4.11
C TRP A 16 -14.06 -11.06 -2.91
N ILE A 17 -13.64 -9.79 -3.02
CA ILE A 17 -13.03 -9.05 -1.91
C ILE A 17 -14.10 -8.65 -0.91
N ARG A 18 -15.28 -8.19 -1.38
CA ARG A 18 -16.39 -7.75 -0.53
C ARG A 18 -17.12 -8.92 0.14
N ASN A 19 -17.26 -10.03 -0.57
CA ASN A 19 -17.96 -11.22 -0.09
C ASN A 19 -17.26 -12.51 -0.59
N PRO A 20 -16.18 -12.93 0.07
CA PRO A 20 -15.44 -14.15 -0.30
C PRO A 20 -16.24 -15.44 -0.06
N PHE A 21 -17.41 -15.36 0.58
CA PHE A 21 -18.31 -16.48 0.85
C PHE A 21 -19.54 -16.51 -0.08
N GLY A 22 -19.52 -15.69 -1.15
CA GLY A 22 -20.58 -15.57 -2.16
C GLY A 22 -20.50 -16.65 -3.25
N ASP A 23 -20.94 -16.32 -4.47
CA ASP A 23 -20.85 -17.23 -5.62
C ASP A 23 -19.40 -17.36 -6.11
N ILE A 24 -18.74 -18.44 -5.67
CA ILE A 24 -17.32 -18.70 -5.93
C ILE A 24 -17.06 -18.96 -7.42
N ILE A 25 -18.02 -19.51 -8.17
CA ILE A 25 -17.81 -19.95 -9.55
C ILE A 25 -17.51 -18.74 -10.44
N GLU A 26 -18.32 -17.70 -10.34
CA GLU A 26 -18.08 -16.47 -11.11
C GLU A 26 -16.83 -15.72 -10.63
N GLN A 27 -16.58 -15.72 -9.32
CA GLN A 27 -15.46 -15.02 -8.70
C GLN A 27 -14.09 -15.60 -9.09
N CYS A 28 -13.98 -16.93 -9.18
CA CYS A 28 -12.73 -17.60 -9.56
C CYS A 28 -12.29 -17.34 -11.01
N THR A 29 -13.21 -16.97 -11.91
CA THR A 29 -12.86 -16.73 -13.33
C THR A 29 -11.89 -15.56 -13.53
N LYS A 30 -11.80 -14.66 -12.55
CA LYS A 30 -10.94 -13.46 -12.57
C LYS A 30 -9.63 -13.64 -11.79
N LEU A 31 -9.45 -14.78 -11.15
CA LEU A 31 -8.30 -15.09 -10.30
C LEU A 31 -7.35 -16.07 -10.99
N SER A 32 -6.09 -16.06 -10.60
CA SER A 32 -5.20 -17.17 -10.96
C SER A 32 -5.69 -18.47 -10.33
N ILE A 33 -5.30 -19.63 -10.88
CA ILE A 33 -5.68 -20.94 -10.33
C ILE A 33 -5.34 -21.06 -8.83
N GLN A 34 -4.17 -20.53 -8.42
CA GLN A 34 -3.75 -20.57 -7.03
C GLN A 34 -4.62 -19.69 -6.11
N GLU A 35 -4.98 -18.50 -6.58
CA GLU A 35 -5.87 -17.58 -5.85
C GLU A 35 -7.29 -18.13 -5.79
N GLY A 36 -7.80 -18.72 -6.88
CA GLY A 36 -9.10 -19.38 -6.93
C GLY A 36 -9.19 -20.55 -5.95
N ASN A 37 -8.16 -21.40 -5.87
CA ASN A 37 -8.11 -22.46 -4.87
C ASN A 37 -8.13 -21.91 -3.44
N SER A 38 -7.35 -20.85 -3.17
CA SER A 38 -7.36 -20.18 -1.87
C SER A 38 -8.74 -19.61 -1.52
N LEU A 39 -9.44 -19.05 -2.50
CA LEU A 39 -10.80 -18.53 -2.31
C LEU A 39 -11.78 -19.67 -1.97
N VAL A 40 -11.68 -20.82 -2.64
CA VAL A 40 -12.48 -22.01 -2.33
C VAL A 40 -12.22 -22.51 -0.91
N ASP A 41 -10.96 -22.57 -0.49
CA ASP A 41 -10.58 -22.99 0.87
C ASP A 41 -11.19 -22.05 1.92
N ILE A 42 -11.03 -20.72 1.74
CA ILE A 42 -11.60 -19.71 2.63
C ILE A 42 -13.13 -19.81 2.67
N ALA A 43 -13.78 -19.90 1.50
CA ALA A 43 -15.23 -19.92 1.42
C ALA A 43 -15.86 -21.16 2.08
N SER A 44 -15.10 -22.25 2.16
CA SER A 44 -15.49 -23.51 2.80
C SER A 44 -15.26 -23.51 4.32
N ASP A 45 -14.51 -22.55 4.85
CA ASP A 45 -14.21 -22.45 6.28
C ASP A 45 -15.32 -21.69 7.04
N GLY A 46 -16.07 -22.43 7.84
CA GLY A 46 -17.14 -21.87 8.68
C GLY A 46 -16.64 -20.95 9.79
N GLY A 47 -15.43 -21.16 10.31
CA GLY A 47 -14.80 -20.32 11.32
C GLY A 47 -14.42 -18.96 10.73
N LEU A 48 -13.80 -18.95 9.55
CA LEU A 48 -13.51 -17.72 8.80
C LEU A 48 -14.79 -16.97 8.44
N LYS A 49 -15.87 -17.68 8.07
CA LYS A 49 -17.17 -17.05 7.80
C LYS A 49 -17.77 -16.36 9.01
N MET A 50 -17.58 -16.93 10.20
CA MET A 50 -18.02 -16.31 11.45
C MET A 50 -17.13 -15.11 11.82
N SER A 51 -15.82 -15.26 11.66
CA SER A 51 -14.83 -14.20 11.90
C SER A 51 -15.07 -12.99 11.00
N PHE A 52 -15.35 -13.21 9.71
CA PHE A 52 -15.64 -12.18 8.72
C PHE A 52 -16.75 -11.21 9.15
N LYS A 53 -17.79 -11.70 9.84
CA LYS A 53 -18.91 -10.87 10.32
C LYS A 53 -18.57 -10.01 11.54
N GLN A 54 -17.45 -10.30 12.21
CA GLN A 54 -17.07 -9.70 13.49
C GLN A 54 -15.97 -8.65 13.37
N GLN A 55 -15.34 -8.53 12.20
CA GLN A 55 -14.22 -7.64 11.99
C GLN A 55 -14.35 -6.82 10.69
N PRO A 56 -13.65 -5.68 10.59
CA PRO A 56 -13.55 -4.93 9.35
C PRO A 56 -12.97 -5.75 8.20
N LEU A 57 -13.33 -5.40 6.97
CA LEU A 57 -12.89 -6.12 5.77
C LEU A 57 -11.37 -6.15 5.62
N THR A 58 -10.70 -5.03 5.91
CA THR A 58 -9.23 -4.93 5.87
C THR A 58 -8.57 -5.89 6.86
N ASP A 59 -9.13 -6.00 8.06
CA ASP A 59 -8.56 -6.79 9.14
C ASP A 59 -8.74 -8.29 8.85
N PHE A 60 -9.89 -8.65 8.29
CA PHE A 60 -10.13 -10.00 7.77
C PHE A 60 -9.09 -10.41 6.72
N TRP A 61 -8.85 -9.59 5.70
CA TRP A 61 -7.86 -9.91 4.68
C TRP A 61 -6.42 -9.88 5.22
N ALA A 62 -6.11 -9.01 6.18
CA ALA A 62 -4.81 -8.98 6.85
C ALA A 62 -4.56 -10.25 7.69
N GLN A 63 -5.60 -10.77 8.35
CA GLN A 63 -5.52 -12.03 9.09
C GLN A 63 -5.15 -13.22 8.20
N LEU A 64 -5.56 -13.20 6.93
CA LEU A 64 -5.32 -14.29 5.98
C LEU A 64 -3.94 -14.25 5.31
N LEU A 65 -3.12 -13.22 5.55
CA LEU A 65 -1.76 -13.11 4.99
C LEU A 65 -0.86 -14.32 5.26
N PRO A 66 -0.83 -14.93 6.47
CA PRO A 66 0.07 -16.05 6.74
C PRO A 66 -0.30 -17.32 5.96
N GLU A 67 -1.60 -17.58 5.77
CA GLU A 67 -2.11 -18.84 5.20
C GLU A 67 -2.41 -18.72 3.70
N HIS A 68 -2.94 -17.56 3.27
CA HIS A 68 -3.31 -17.27 1.88
C HIS A 68 -2.66 -15.98 1.36
N PRO A 69 -1.31 -15.86 1.39
CA PRO A 69 -0.60 -14.60 1.17
C PRO A 69 -0.92 -13.94 -0.17
N LYS A 70 -0.95 -14.71 -1.27
CA LYS A 70 -1.18 -14.14 -2.61
C LYS A 70 -2.56 -13.50 -2.75
N LEU A 71 -3.59 -14.23 -2.33
CA LEU A 71 -4.98 -13.77 -2.41
C LEU A 71 -5.22 -12.59 -1.45
N ALA A 72 -4.72 -12.70 -0.21
CA ALA A 72 -4.81 -11.66 0.79
C ALA A 72 -4.10 -10.36 0.35
N GLU A 73 -2.90 -10.44 -0.22
CA GLU A 73 -2.20 -9.28 -0.78
C GLU A 73 -2.98 -8.62 -1.92
N SER A 74 -3.55 -9.41 -2.84
CA SER A 74 -4.40 -8.91 -3.93
C SER A 74 -5.60 -8.14 -3.37
N ALA A 75 -6.26 -8.68 -2.34
CA ALA A 75 -7.37 -8.00 -1.67
C ALA A 75 -6.94 -6.70 -0.98
N LEU A 76 -5.84 -6.74 -0.22
CA LEU A 76 -5.34 -5.59 0.54
C LEU A 76 -4.83 -4.46 -0.37
N LYS A 77 -4.26 -4.77 -1.54
CA LYS A 77 -3.88 -3.74 -2.53
C LYS A 77 -5.07 -2.92 -3.02
N VAL A 78 -6.23 -3.56 -3.14
CA VAL A 78 -7.48 -2.92 -3.55
C VAL A 78 -8.13 -2.17 -2.39
N LEU A 79 -8.15 -2.77 -1.20
CA LEU A 79 -8.77 -2.18 0.00
C LEU A 79 -7.96 -1.03 0.60
N MET A 80 -6.64 -1.09 0.48
CA MET A 80 -5.70 -0.09 1.00
C MET A 80 -4.88 0.49 -0.16
N PRO A 81 -5.46 1.38 -0.97
CA PRO A 81 -4.67 2.10 -1.98
C PRO A 81 -3.58 2.98 -1.36
N PHE A 82 -3.66 3.22 -0.05
CA PHE A 82 -2.76 4.05 0.74
C PHE A 82 -1.52 3.29 1.21
N PRO A 83 -0.57 3.07 0.30
CA PRO A 83 0.75 3.63 0.53
C PRO A 83 1.06 4.79 -0.43
N THR A 84 0.41 4.88 -1.59
CA THR A 84 0.80 5.83 -2.64
C THR A 84 0.21 7.21 -2.43
N THR A 85 -1.05 7.36 -2.02
CA THR A 85 -1.65 8.69 -1.86
C THR A 85 -1.03 9.47 -0.70
N TYR A 86 -0.84 8.86 0.47
CA TYR A 86 -0.13 9.51 1.59
C TYR A 86 1.32 9.81 1.22
N ASN A 87 2.04 8.89 0.55
CA ASN A 87 3.41 9.15 0.10
C ASN A 87 3.47 10.21 -1.01
N CYS A 88 2.46 10.31 -1.88
CA CYS A 88 2.33 11.38 -2.85
C CYS A 88 2.07 12.71 -2.14
N GLU A 89 1.13 12.79 -1.20
CA GLU A 89 0.84 13.99 -0.42
C GLU A 89 2.05 14.42 0.44
N ALA A 90 2.74 13.48 1.07
CA ALA A 90 3.97 13.72 1.82
C ALA A 90 5.12 14.14 0.88
N GLY A 91 5.21 13.54 -0.30
CA GLY A 91 6.15 13.92 -1.37
C GLY A 91 5.92 15.32 -1.90
N PHE A 92 4.67 15.67 -2.20
CA PHE A 92 4.28 17.02 -2.62
C PHE A 92 4.49 18.05 -1.51
N SER A 93 4.12 17.74 -0.27
CA SER A 93 4.36 18.60 0.89
C SER A 93 5.85 18.83 1.12
N THR A 94 6.65 17.78 0.98
CA THR A 94 8.11 17.85 1.04
C THR A 94 8.69 18.73 -0.08
N LEU A 95 8.22 18.56 -1.32
CA LEU A 95 8.62 19.38 -2.46
C LEU A 95 8.29 20.85 -2.24
N VAL A 96 7.09 21.17 -1.76
CA VAL A 96 6.66 22.55 -1.45
C VAL A 96 7.52 23.16 -0.33
N GLY A 97 7.82 22.40 0.71
CA GLY A 97 8.71 22.81 1.79
C GLY A 97 10.17 23.02 1.34
N LEU A 98 10.67 22.20 0.42
CA LEU A 98 12.01 22.37 -0.17
C LEU A 98 12.05 23.59 -1.10
N LYS A 99 11.06 23.78 -1.96
CA LYS A 99 10.97 24.93 -2.89
C LYS A 99 10.92 26.27 -2.16
N THR A 100 10.23 26.34 -1.01
CA THR A 100 10.12 27.57 -0.23
C THR A 100 11.42 27.92 0.53
N LYS A 101 12.21 26.93 0.96
CA LYS A 101 13.47 27.14 1.68
C LYS A 101 14.73 27.18 0.78
N GLN A 102 14.73 26.48 -0.36
CA GLN A 102 15.87 26.39 -1.28
C GLN A 102 15.66 27.16 -2.59
N ARG A 103 15.21 28.42 -2.52
CA ARG A 103 15.03 29.26 -3.73
C ARG A 103 16.30 29.42 -4.60
N ASN A 104 17.49 29.11 -4.07
CA ASN A 104 18.78 29.26 -4.76
C ASN A 104 19.38 27.95 -5.32
N ARG A 105 18.70 26.79 -5.20
CA ARG A 105 19.24 25.51 -5.71
C ARG A 105 18.26 24.84 -6.67
N LEU A 106 18.70 24.64 -7.91
CA LEU A 106 17.88 24.11 -9.00
C LEU A 106 17.49 22.63 -8.84
N ASN A 107 18.21 21.86 -8.00
CA ASN A 107 18.03 20.41 -7.87
C ASN A 107 17.59 20.01 -6.45
N VAL A 108 16.32 19.62 -6.30
CA VAL A 108 15.70 19.17 -5.04
C VAL A 108 15.67 17.65 -4.88
N GLU A 109 16.03 16.91 -5.93
CA GLU A 109 15.87 15.48 -6.03
C GLU A 109 16.62 14.68 -4.94
N PRO A 110 17.89 14.99 -4.60
CA PRO A 110 18.59 14.32 -3.50
C PRO A 110 17.91 14.52 -2.14
N SER A 111 17.35 15.71 -1.90
CA SER A 111 16.66 16.04 -0.65
C SER A 111 15.29 15.39 -0.55
N MET A 112 14.60 15.20 -1.68
CA MET A 112 13.34 14.45 -1.74
C MET A 112 13.58 12.96 -1.51
N ARG A 113 14.60 12.37 -2.15
CA ARG A 113 14.97 10.97 -1.93
C ARG A 113 15.23 10.69 -0.45
N LEU A 114 16.04 11.51 0.22
CA LEU A 114 16.34 11.36 1.66
C LEU A 114 15.13 11.50 2.58
N LYS A 115 14.10 12.28 2.20
CA LYS A 115 12.90 12.48 3.02
C LYS A 115 11.80 11.47 2.76
N LEU A 116 11.76 10.89 1.56
CA LEU A 116 10.76 9.91 1.17
C LEU A 116 11.19 8.46 1.43
N PHE A 117 12.50 8.22 1.57
CA PHE A 117 13.02 6.94 2.03
C PHE A 117 13.10 6.91 3.55
N SER A 118 12.61 5.84 4.19
CA SER A 118 12.79 5.57 5.63
C SER A 118 14.21 5.16 6.02
N LEU A 119 15.20 5.32 5.12
CA LEU A 119 16.59 5.00 5.40
C LEU A 119 17.25 6.21 6.07
N GLU A 120 17.63 6.09 7.34
CA GLU A 120 18.44 7.10 8.00
C GLU A 120 19.84 7.13 7.35
N PRO A 121 20.28 8.26 6.79
CA PRO A 121 21.63 8.36 6.26
C PRO A 121 22.62 8.27 7.42
N ASP A 122 23.63 7.40 7.28
CA ASP A 122 24.75 7.33 8.22
C ASP A 122 25.63 8.57 8.06
N ILE A 123 25.31 9.60 8.84
CA ILE A 123 25.95 10.91 8.79
C ILE A 123 27.44 10.78 9.14
N GLN A 124 27.80 9.86 10.05
CA GLN A 124 29.19 9.66 10.48
C GLN A 124 30.03 9.11 9.34
N LYS A 125 29.53 8.08 8.64
CA LYS A 125 30.21 7.53 7.46
C LYS A 125 30.32 8.55 6.33
N LEU A 126 29.26 9.32 6.06
CA LEU A 126 29.29 10.38 5.05
C LEU A 126 30.29 11.49 5.38
N MET A 127 30.46 11.83 6.66
CA MET A 127 31.46 12.82 7.10
C MET A 127 32.89 12.30 6.95
N CYS A 128 33.12 11.01 7.23
CA CYS A 128 34.42 10.37 7.01
C CYS A 128 34.80 10.26 5.52
N ASP A 129 33.81 10.02 4.65
CA ASP A 129 34.02 9.84 3.20
C ASP A 129 34.07 11.18 2.42
N LYS A 130 33.73 12.31 3.06
CA LYS A 130 33.86 13.63 2.44
C LYS A 130 35.27 14.16 2.58
N GLN A 131 35.99 14.26 1.46
CA GLN A 131 37.20 15.05 1.38
C GLN A 131 36.87 16.53 1.62
N HIS A 132 37.41 17.11 2.68
CA HIS A 132 37.27 18.52 3.03
C HIS A 132 37.99 19.36 1.97
N HIS A 133 37.25 19.89 1.00
CA HIS A 133 37.76 20.94 0.12
C HIS A 133 37.72 22.26 0.91
N SER A 134 38.80 22.57 1.61
CA SER A 134 39.03 23.88 2.22
C SER A 134 39.34 24.90 1.11
N SER A 135 38.31 25.58 0.62
CA SER A 135 38.30 26.88 -0.08
C SER A 135 36.84 27.17 -0.48
N HIS A 136 36.23 28.35 -0.33
CA HIS A 136 36.67 29.74 -0.22
C HIS A 136 35.59 30.54 0.54
#